data_AF-A0A2V6L668-F1
#
_entry.id   AF-A0A2V6L668-F1
#
_cell.length_a   1.000
_cell.length_b   1.000
_cell.length_c   1.000
_cell.angle_alpha   90.00
_cell.angle_beta   90.00
_cell.angle_gamma   90.00
#
_symmetry.space_group_name_H-M   'P 1'
#
loop_
_entity.id
_entity.type
_entity.pdbx_description
1 polymer ?
#
loop_
_entity_poly.entity_id
_entity_poly.type
_entity_poly.pdbx_seq_one_letter_code
_entity_poly.pdbx_strand_id
1 'polypeptide(L)' 'MREKIQTREFCIDDYDAVLQLWQRVEGLEVAEGDDREGVDQFVSRNPGLSRVAIDGSTLVGVVMCGHDGRRGHI' A
#
# COMPACT_ATOMS: atom_id res chain seq x y z
N MET A 1 23.85 -3.39 12.86
CA MET A 1 22.56 -4.02 13.19
C MET A 1 21.57 -3.55 12.13
N ARG A 2 20.87 -4.45 11.42
CA ARG A 2 19.72 -4.02 10.61
C ARG A 2 18.61 -3.64 11.58
N GLU A 3 18.00 -2.47 11.38
CA GLU A 3 16.81 -2.11 12.15
C GLU A 3 15.70 -3.12 11.87
N LYS A 4 14.80 -3.29 12.84
CA LYS A 4 13.69 -4.22 12.71
C LYS A 4 12.65 -3.58 11.79
N ILE A 5 12.32 -4.22 10.66
CA ILE A 5 11.22 -3.78 9.79
C ILE A 5 9.95 -3.69 10.62
N GLN A 6 9.32 -2.52 10.61
CA GLN A 6 8.05 -2.26 11.26
C GLN A 6 6.93 -2.31 10.24
N THR A 7 5.73 -2.70 10.66
CA THR A 7 4.56 -2.62 9.81
C THR A 7 3.46 -1.86 10.52
N ARG A 8 2.70 -1.08 9.76
CA ARG A 8 1.50 -0.40 10.23
C ARG A 8 0.43 -0.40 9.15
N GLU A 9 -0.77 0.05 9.50
CA GLU A 9 -1.84 0.26 8.53
C GLU A 9 -1.40 1.25 7.45
N PHE A 10 -1.77 0.95 6.21
CA PHE A 10 -1.59 1.84 5.08
C PHE A 10 -2.65 2.95 5.17
N CYS A 11 -2.23 4.21 5.18
CA CYS A 11 -3.14 5.34 5.03
C CYS A 11 -2.79 6.15 3.78
N ILE A 12 -3.73 6.98 3.34
CA ILE A 12 -3.58 7.76 2.11
C ILE A 12 -2.40 8.74 2.13
N ASP A 13 -1.91 9.11 3.31
CA ASP A 13 -0.72 9.95 3.45
C ASP A 13 0.57 9.24 2.97
N ASP A 14 0.56 7.90 2.89
CA ASP A 14 1.69 7.13 2.37
C ASP A 14 1.73 7.04 0.84
N TYR A 15 0.68 7.50 0.15
CA TYR A 15 0.49 7.30 -1.29
C TYR A 15 1.72 7.70 -2.12
N ASP A 16 2.32 8.86 -1.84
CA ASP A 16 3.46 9.32 -2.63
C ASP A 16 4.69 8.39 -2.48
N ALA A 17 4.90 7.84 -1.28
CA ALA A 17 5.97 6.88 -1.02
C ALA A 17 5.69 5.53 -1.66
N VAL A 18 4.43 5.08 -1.65
CA VAL A 18 3.97 3.87 -2.33
C VAL A 18 4.12 3.99 -3.85
N LEU A 19 3.70 5.12 -4.43
CA LEU A 19 3.84 5.39 -5.86
C LEU A 19 5.32 5.38 -6.28
N GLN A 20 6.19 6.01 -5.49
CA GLN A 20 7.63 5.97 -5.74
C GLN A 20 8.22 4.56 -5.62
N LEU A 21 7.68 3.73 -4.72
CA LEU A 21 8.08 2.33 -4.61
C LEU A 21 7.67 1.55 -5.85
N TRP A 22 6.40 1.63 -6.24
CA TRP A 22 5.83 0.98 -7.43
C TRP A 22 6.59 1.33 -8.70
N GLN A 23 6.91 2.62 -8.92
CA GLN A 23 7.68 3.08 -10.08
C GLN A 23 9.11 2.51 -10.17
N ARG A 24 9.65 1.95 -9.07
CA ARG A 24 10.98 1.33 -9.05
C ARG A 24 10.94 -0.18 -9.21
N VAL A 25 9.77 -0.81 -9.12
CA VAL A 25 9.61 -2.27 -9.23
C VAL A 25 9.45 -2.63 -10.70
N GLU A 26 10.42 -3.36 -11.23
CA GLU A 26 10.35 -3.88 -12.60
C GLU A 26 9.13 -4.81 -12.77
N GLY A 27 8.34 -4.57 -13.82
CA GLY A 27 7.15 -5.36 -14.14
C GLY A 27 5.88 -4.97 -13.37
N LEU A 28 5.92 -3.93 -12.53
CA LEU A 28 4.74 -3.35 -11.90
C LEU A 28 4.31 -2.09 -12.69
N GLU A 29 3.09 -2.13 -13.22
CA GLU A 29 2.46 -0.98 -13.89
C GLU A 29 1.47 -0.31 -12.94
N VAL A 30 1.55 1.02 -12.83
CA VAL A 30 0.52 1.82 -12.15
C VAL A 30 -0.65 1.96 -13.11
N ALA A 31 -1.77 1.31 -12.80
CA ALA A 31 -2.92 1.19 -13.68
C ALA A 31 -4.02 2.21 -13.35
N GLU A 32 -5.10 2.16 -14.14
CA GLU A 32 -6.31 2.92 -13.84
C GLU A 32 -6.88 2.48 -12.48
N GLY A 33 -7.13 3.44 -11.59
CA GLY A 33 -7.57 3.19 -10.21
C GLY A 33 -6.45 3.20 -9.16
N ASP A 34 -5.18 3.20 -9.58
CA ASP A 34 -4.01 3.36 -8.69
C ASP A 34 -3.60 4.84 -8.51
N ASP A 35 -4.43 5.77 -8.97
CA ASP A 35 -4.29 7.18 -8.62
C ASP A 35 -4.64 7.43 -7.14
N ARG A 36 -4.28 8.60 -6.62
CA ARG A 36 -4.48 8.93 -5.19
C ARG A 36 -5.95 8.80 -4.79
N GLU A 37 -6.88 9.19 -5.66
CA GLU A 37 -8.31 9.14 -5.34
C GLU A 37 -8.82 7.70 -5.30
N GLY A 38 -8.46 6.88 -6.28
CA GLY A 38 -8.81 5.47 -6.34
C GLY A 38 -8.25 4.68 -5.16
N VAL A 39 -7.00 4.92 -4.80
CA VAL A 39 -6.37 4.31 -3.61
C VAL A 39 -7.06 4.75 -2.32
N ASP A 40 -7.40 6.04 -2.17
CA ASP A 40 -8.11 6.53 -0.98
C ASP A 40 -9.49 5.88 -0.83
N GLN A 41 -10.24 5.79 -1.92
CA GLN A 41 -11.53 5.10 -1.95
C GLN A 41 -11.37 3.61 -1.60
N PHE A 42 -10.35 2.94 -2.15
CA PHE A 42 -10.08 1.53 -1.88
C PHE A 42 -9.75 1.30 -0.40
N VAL A 43 -8.84 2.07 0.18
CA VAL A 43 -8.43 1.93 1.58
C VAL A 43 -9.59 2.29 2.52
N SER A 44 -10.33 3.36 2.24
CA SER A 44 -11.50 3.78 3.01
C SER A 44 -12.62 2.73 3.01
N ARG A 45 -12.81 2.01 1.89
CA ARG A 45 -13.76 0.90 1.81
C ARG A 45 -13.30 -0.35 2.58
N ASN A 46 -11.99 -0.51 2.78
CA ASN A 46 -11.37 -1.70 3.35
C ASN A 46 -10.50 -1.36 4.60
N PRO A 47 -11.10 -0.78 5.66
CA PRO A 47 -10.36 -0.27 6.81
C PRO A 47 -9.63 -1.39 7.56
N GLY A 48 -8.39 -1.15 7.99
CA GLY A 48 -7.58 -2.09 8.76
C GLY A 48 -7.01 -3.29 7.99
N LEU A 49 -7.24 -3.39 6.67
CA LEU A 49 -6.82 -4.55 5.88
C LEU A 49 -5.46 -4.36 5.19
N SER A 50 -5.21 -3.17 4.67
CA SER A 50 -3.98 -2.83 3.95
C SER A 50 -2.85 -2.42 4.89
N ARG A 51 -1.59 -2.72 4.54
CA ARG A 51 -0.42 -2.42 5.39
C ARG A 51 0.77 -1.92 4.58
N VAL A 52 1.60 -1.12 5.26
CA VAL A 52 2.94 -0.74 4.79
C VAL A 52 4.01 -1.36 5.66
N ALA A 53 5.18 -1.60 5.07
CA ALA A 53 6.41 -2.01 5.74
C ALA A 53 7.42 -0.86 5.70
N ILE A 54 8.02 -0.56 6.86
CA ILE A 54 8.93 0.56 7.06
C ILE A 54 10.26 0.04 7.62
N ASP A 55 11.36 0.42 6.98
CA ASP A 55 12.73 0.25 7.46
C ASP A 55 13.32 1.62 7.82
N GLY A 56 13.46 1.90 9.11
CA GLY A 56 13.77 3.23 9.64
C GLY A 56 12.70 4.27 9.25
N SER A 57 13.04 5.17 8.33
CA SER A 57 12.12 6.17 7.75
C SER A 57 11.65 5.83 6.33
N THR A 58 12.05 4.68 5.79
CA THR A 58 11.82 4.34 4.39
C THR A 58 10.67 3.34 4.28
N LEU A 59 9.67 3.66 3.46
CA LEU A 59 8.66 2.69 3.05
C LEU A 59 9.29 1.71 2.06
N VAL A 60 9.36 0.43 2.45
CA VAL A 60 10.03 -0.63 1.68
C VAL A 60 9.07 -1.68 1.15
N GLY A 61 7.79 -1.59 1.50
CA GLY A 61 6.76 -2.50 1.03
C GLY A 61 5.36 -1.98 1.31
N VAL A 62 4.42 -2.39 0.48
CA VAL A 62 2.99 -2.16 0.65
C VAL A 62 2.25 -3.42 0.25
N VAL A 63 1.16 -3.72 0.96
CA VAL A 63 0.18 -4.72 0.56
C VAL A 63 -1.19 -4.09 0.68
N MET A 64 -1.97 -4.18 -0.39
CA MET A 64 -3.34 -3.69 -0.43
C MET A 64 -4.27 -4.89 -0.37
N CYS A 65 -5.15 -4.90 0.62
CA CYS A 65 -6.08 -5.99 0.83
C CYS A 65 -7.51 -5.44 0.83
N GLY A 66 -8.43 -6.15 0.19
CA GLY A 66 -9.84 -5.78 0.16
C GLY A 66 -10.76 -6.97 0.03
N HIS A 67 -12.07 -6.72 -0.01
CA HIS A 67 -13.06 -7.76 -0.22
C HIS A 67 -14.32 -7.27 -0.95
N ASP A 68 -15.01 -8.20 -1.60
CA ASP A 68 -16.34 -7.99 -2.17
C ASP A 68 -17.48 -8.36 -1.20
N GLY A 69 -17.14 -8.75 0.04
CA GLY A 69 -18.08 -9.24 1.06
C GLY A 69 -18.28 -10.76 1.03
N ARG A 70 -17.74 -11.46 0.03
CA ARG A 70 -17.74 -12.92 -0.12
C ARG A 70 -16.33 -13.50 -0.12
N ARG A 71 -15.35 -12.79 -0.71
CA ARG A 71 -13.94 -13.20 -0.86
C ARG A 71 -13.00 -12.05 -0.55
N GLY A 72 -11.83 -12.39 -0.02
CA GLY A 72 -10.71 -11.47 0.11
C GLY A 72 -9.83 -11.47 -1.14
N HIS A 73 -9.25 -10.31 -1.45
CA HIS A 73 -8.31 -10.07 -2.54
C HIS A 73 -7.07 -9.37 -1.98
N ILE A 74 -5.92 -9.76 -2.52
CA ILE A 74 -4.58 -9.25 -2.23
C ILE A 74 -3.81 -9.17 -3.55
#